data_AF-F6VLH4-F1
#
_entry.id   AF-F6VLH4-F1
#
_cell.length_a   1.000
_cell.length_b   1.000
_cell.length_c   1.000
_cell.angle_alpha   90.00
_cell.angle_beta   90.00
_cell.angle_gamma   90.00
#
_symmetry.space_group_name_H-M   'P 1'
#
loop_
_entity.id
_entity.type
_entity.pdbx_description
1 polymer ?
#
loop_
_entity_poly.entity_id
_entity_poly.type
_entity_poly.pdbx_seq_one_letter_code
_entity_poly.pdbx_strand_id
1 'polypeptide(L)'
;MSSVVNEKVNHLDISWNDPALLNPLPNKEQILDYFSGRSNPFYDRTCNNETIKMQRLSLAHLENMVGVEYILLHEQEPILYVIRKQRRHSPNQVTIIADYYVIAGTVYQAPDLASVCNSRLVSS
;
A
#
# COMPACT_ATOMS: atom_id res chain seq x y z
N MET A 1 1.17 40.75 -0.87
CA MET A 1 2.17 39.69 -1.11
C MET A 1 2.07 38.72 0.05
N SER A 2 1.28 37.66 -0.11
CA SER A 2 1.19 36.59 0.89
C SER A 2 1.80 35.35 0.27
N SER A 3 3.00 35.01 0.71
CA SER A 3 3.73 33.82 0.27
C SER A 3 2.97 32.59 0.72
N VAL A 4 2.35 31.88 -0.22
CA VAL A 4 1.82 30.54 0.01
C VAL A 4 3.02 29.64 0.24
N VAL A 5 3.25 29.27 1.50
CA VAL A 5 4.17 28.21 1.86
C VAL A 5 3.60 26.93 1.26
N ASN A 6 4.27 26.41 0.23
CA ASN A 6 3.97 25.11 -0.34
C ASN A 6 4.46 24.07 0.67
N GLU A 7 3.64 23.77 1.68
CA GLU A 7 3.86 22.65 2.58
C GLU A 7 3.90 21.38 1.73
N LYS A 8 5.12 20.88 1.48
CA LYS A 8 5.30 19.49 1.07
C LYS A 8 4.75 18.65 2.21
N VAL A 9 3.52 18.17 2.07
CA VAL A 9 2.93 17.18 2.98
C VAL A 9 3.93 16.03 3.06
N ASN A 10 4.58 15.88 4.20
CA ASN A 10 5.47 14.74 4.44
C ASN A 10 4.58 13.50 4.45
N HIS A 11 4.67 12.70 3.38
CA HIS A 11 3.96 11.42 3.26
C HIS A 11 4.28 10.42 4.39
N LEU A 12 5.25 10.75 5.25
CA LEU A 12 5.65 9.99 6.43
C LEU A 12 4.69 10.16 7.62
N ASP A 13 3.87 11.22 7.64
CA ASP A 13 2.98 11.53 8.78
C ASP A 13 1.56 10.99 8.60
N ILE A 14 1.26 10.39 7.44
CA ILE A 14 -0.07 9.85 7.14
C ILE A 14 -0.07 8.36 7.49
N SER A 15 -0.95 7.99 8.41
CA SER A 15 -1.29 6.60 8.71
C SER A 15 -2.78 6.36 8.54
N TRP A 16 -3.16 5.10 8.42
CA TRP A 16 -4.57 4.71 8.36
C TRP A 16 -4.82 3.42 9.14
N ASN A 17 -5.93 3.36 9.86
CA ASN A 17 -6.45 2.14 10.44
C ASN A 17 -7.98 2.20 10.50
N ASP A 18 -8.62 1.03 10.45
CA ASP A 18 -10.04 0.85 10.76
C ASP A 18 -10.22 -0.12 11.93
N PRO A 19 -10.39 0.37 13.16
CA PRO A 19 -10.55 -0.46 14.35
C PRO A 19 -11.75 -1.41 14.31
N ALA A 20 -12.80 -1.07 13.54
CA ALA A 20 -13.99 -1.92 13.44
C ALA A 20 -13.71 -3.25 12.72
N LEU A 21 -12.63 -3.30 11.93
CA LEU A 21 -12.21 -4.46 11.15
C LEU A 21 -11.00 -5.21 11.77
N LEU A 22 -10.56 -4.84 12.99
CA LEU A 22 -9.36 -5.39 13.64
C LEU A 22 -9.65 -6.50 14.67
N ASN A 23 -10.91 -6.90 14.89
CA ASN A 23 -11.24 -7.95 15.86
C ASN A 23 -12.00 -9.12 15.19
N PRO A 24 -11.31 -10.23 14.85
CA PRO A 24 -9.88 -10.48 15.05
C PRO A 24 -8.98 -9.70 14.07
N LEU A 25 -7.68 -9.61 14.37
CA LEU A 25 -6.70 -9.01 13.45
C LEU A 25 -6.71 -9.77 12.12
N PRO A 26 -6.59 -9.07 10.98
CA PRO A 26 -6.55 -9.73 9.68
C PRO A 26 -5.34 -10.67 9.58
N ASN A 27 -5.58 -11.88 9.11
CA ASN A 27 -4.53 -12.81 8.67
C ASN A 27 -4.06 -12.46 7.25
N LYS A 28 -3.09 -13.21 6.72
CA LYS A 28 -2.60 -12.99 5.35
C LYS A 28 -3.66 -13.09 4.25
N GLU A 29 -4.68 -13.93 4.42
CA GLU A 29 -5.75 -14.05 3.43
C GLU A 29 -6.68 -12.83 3.44
N GLN A 30 -6.81 -12.16 4.59
CA GLN A 30 -7.71 -11.03 4.81
C GLN A 30 -7.01 -9.67 4.68
N ILE A 31 -5.68 -9.62 4.73
CA ILE A 31 -4.95 -8.34 4.84
C ILE A 31 -5.16 -7.41 3.64
N LEU A 32 -5.27 -7.96 2.42
CA LEU A 32 -5.57 -7.16 1.23
C LEU A 32 -7.02 -6.64 1.24
N ASP A 33 -7.95 -7.40 1.81
CA ASP A 33 -9.33 -6.96 2.00
C ASP A 33 -9.41 -5.84 3.05
N TYR A 34 -8.69 -5.97 4.16
CA TYR A 34 -8.53 -4.92 5.16
C TYR A 34 -7.95 -3.64 4.53
N PHE A 35 -6.87 -3.79 3.76
CA PHE A 35 -6.21 -2.68 3.08
C PHE A 35 -7.12 -2.01 2.03
N SER A 36 -8.07 -2.74 1.44
CA SER A 36 -9.09 -2.17 0.52
C SER A 36 -10.18 -1.33 1.22
N GLY A 37 -10.06 -1.11 2.54
CA GLY A 37 -11.00 -0.36 3.36
C GLY A 37 -11.41 0.98 2.76
N ARG A 38 -12.69 1.34 2.89
CA ARG A 38 -13.25 2.48 2.13
C ARG A 38 -12.62 3.83 2.47
N SER A 39 -12.12 3.97 3.68
CA SER A 39 -11.48 5.16 4.21
C SER A 39 -9.96 5.16 4.00
N ASN A 40 -9.37 4.07 3.50
CA ASN A 40 -7.92 3.97 3.31
C ASN A 40 -7.47 4.87 2.14
N PRO A 41 -6.71 5.96 2.37
CA PRO A 41 -6.25 6.86 1.32
C PRO A 41 -5.17 6.24 0.42
N PHE A 42 -4.53 5.14 0.86
CA PHE A 42 -3.47 4.47 0.12
C PHE A 42 -4.00 3.52 -0.97
N TYR A 43 -5.29 3.20 -0.92
CA TYR A 43 -5.92 2.23 -1.81
C TYR A 43 -6.61 2.88 -3.01
N ASP A 44 -6.16 2.50 -4.21
CA ASP A 44 -6.72 2.97 -5.49
C ASP A 44 -7.88 2.08 -5.93
N ARG A 45 -9.09 2.63 -5.98
CA ARG A 45 -10.32 1.90 -6.37
C ARG A 45 -10.36 1.49 -7.83
N THR A 46 -9.45 2.01 -8.67
CA THR A 46 -9.35 1.64 -10.08
C THR A 46 -8.36 0.51 -10.32
N CYS A 47 -7.74 -0.04 -9.25
CA CYS A 47 -6.77 -1.12 -9.36
C CYS A 47 -7.39 -2.46 -9.80
N ASN A 48 -6.53 -3.34 -10.30
CA ASN A 48 -6.91 -4.67 -10.77
C ASN A 48 -7.52 -5.53 -9.64
N ASN A 49 -7.09 -5.33 -8.39
CA ASN A 49 -7.62 -6.05 -7.24
C ASN A 49 -9.13 -5.81 -7.05
N GLU A 50 -9.62 -4.59 -7.27
CA GLU A 50 -11.06 -4.30 -7.21
C GLU A 50 -11.82 -5.05 -8.31
N THR A 51 -11.28 -5.10 -9.52
CA THR A 51 -11.90 -5.84 -10.63
C THR A 51 -11.97 -7.34 -10.33
N ILE A 52 -10.88 -7.93 -9.82
CA ILE A 52 -10.83 -9.34 -9.40
C ILE A 52 -11.83 -9.61 -8.28
N LYS A 53 -11.88 -8.73 -7.27
CA LYS A 53 -12.80 -8.83 -6.12
C LYS A 53 -14.26 -8.77 -6.56
N MET A 54 -14.61 -7.82 -7.43
CA MET A 54 -15.97 -7.68 -7.97
C MET A 54 -16.37 -8.91 -8.80
N GLN A 55 -15.44 -9.48 -9.56
CA GLN A 55 -15.67 -10.68 -10.37
C GLN A 55 -15.54 -11.99 -9.57
N ARG A 56 -15.20 -11.92 -8.28
CA ARG A 56 -14.95 -13.09 -7.40
C ARG A 56 -13.90 -14.05 -7.98
N LEU A 57 -12.88 -13.49 -8.62
CA LEU A 57 -11.77 -14.25 -9.20
C LEU A 57 -10.66 -14.48 -8.17
N SER A 58 -9.81 -15.48 -8.43
CA SER A 58 -8.57 -15.68 -7.68
C SER A 58 -7.55 -14.58 -7.99
N LEU A 59 -6.77 -14.16 -6.98
CA LEU A 59 -5.66 -13.20 -7.12
C LEU A 59 -4.61 -13.62 -8.15
N ALA A 60 -4.51 -14.92 -8.48
CA ALA A 60 -3.65 -15.41 -9.55
C ALA A 60 -3.92 -14.74 -10.93
N HIS A 61 -5.11 -14.18 -11.13
CA HIS A 61 -5.44 -13.46 -12.36
C HIS A 61 -4.69 -12.13 -12.52
N LEU A 62 -4.13 -11.56 -11.44
CA LEU A 62 -3.35 -10.32 -11.49
C LEU A 62 -2.20 -10.41 -12.48
N GLU A 63 -1.54 -11.58 -12.58
CA GLU A 63 -0.40 -11.80 -13.48
C GLU A 63 -0.74 -11.56 -14.96
N ASN A 64 -2.01 -11.72 -15.33
CA ASN A 64 -2.51 -11.58 -16.69
C ASN A 64 -3.15 -10.21 -16.97
N MET A 65 -3.15 -9.31 -16.00
CA MET A 65 -3.75 -7.97 -16.14
C MET A 65 -2.67 -6.90 -16.32
N VAL A 66 -2.99 -5.80 -16.98
CA VAL A 66 -2.12 -4.62 -17.09
C VAL A 66 -2.77 -3.49 -16.32
N GLY A 67 -2.05 -2.89 -15.37
CA GLY A 67 -2.64 -1.86 -14.52
C GLY A 67 -1.96 -1.75 -13.16
N VAL A 68 -2.58 -0.96 -12.28
CA VAL A 68 -2.16 -0.86 -10.88
C VAL A 68 -2.69 -2.06 -10.12
N GLU A 69 -1.84 -2.66 -9.29
CA GLU A 69 -2.19 -3.77 -8.42
C GLU A 69 -1.50 -3.65 -7.06
N TYR A 70 -2.08 -4.34 -6.08
CA TYR A 70 -1.58 -4.48 -4.73
C TYR A 70 -1.28 -5.95 -4.46
N ILE A 71 -0.06 -6.23 -4.02
CA ILE A 71 0.38 -7.59 -3.65
C ILE A 71 0.85 -7.62 -2.20
N LEU A 72 0.66 -8.76 -1.54
CA LEU A 72 1.30 -9.03 -0.27
C LEU A 72 2.75 -9.45 -0.53
N LEU A 73 3.71 -8.59 -0.18
CA LEU A 73 5.13 -8.81 -0.42
C LEU A 73 5.78 -9.61 0.72
N HIS A 74 5.37 -9.35 1.95
CA HIS A 74 5.92 -10.01 3.14
C HIS A 74 4.85 -10.13 4.23
N GLU A 75 4.91 -11.22 4.98
CA GLU A 75 4.02 -11.51 6.10
C GLU A 75 4.83 -12.02 7.29
N GLN A 76 4.55 -11.45 8.46
CA GLN A 76 5.00 -11.91 9.78
C GLN A 76 3.82 -11.78 10.74
N GLU A 77 3.01 -12.83 10.78
CA GLU A 77 1.80 -12.83 11.60
C GLU A 77 2.13 -12.77 13.11
N PRO A 78 1.27 -12.13 13.91
CA PRO A 78 0.11 -11.30 13.53
C PRO A 78 0.46 -9.80 13.35
N ILE A 79 1.74 -9.46 13.42
CA ILE A 79 2.16 -8.08 13.75
C ILE A 79 2.47 -7.27 12.49
N LEU A 80 3.06 -7.86 11.45
CA LEU A 80 3.60 -7.10 10.32
C LEU A 80 3.20 -7.72 8.99
N TYR A 81 2.69 -6.89 8.10
CA TYR A 81 2.56 -7.18 6.68
C TYR A 81 3.16 -6.06 5.85
N VAL A 82 3.70 -6.41 4.68
CA VAL A 82 4.19 -5.44 3.70
C VAL A 82 3.38 -5.58 2.44
N ILE A 83 2.61 -4.55 2.08
CA ILE A 83 1.83 -4.49 0.86
C ILE A 83 2.56 -3.61 -0.14
N ARG A 84 2.71 -4.09 -1.37
CA ARG A 84 3.31 -3.32 -2.46
C ARG A 84 2.25 -2.88 -3.44
N LYS A 85 2.21 -1.57 -3.72
CA LYS A 85 1.56 -1.02 -4.90
C LYS A 85 2.55 -1.04 -6.05
N GLN A 86 2.16 -1.70 -7.13
CA GLN A 86 2.96 -1.76 -8.35
C GLN A 86 2.08 -1.55 -9.58
N ARG A 87 2.70 -1.12 -10.68
CA ARG A 87 2.08 -1.10 -12.00
C ARG A 87 2.63 -2.24 -12.83
N ARG A 88 1.76 -3.15 -13.23
CA ARG A 88 2.09 -4.24 -14.16
C ARG A 88 1.94 -3.75 -15.59
N HIS A 89 2.99 -3.95 -16.38
CA HIS A 89 3.01 -3.68 -17.83
C HIS A 89 2.92 -4.96 -18.64
N SER A 90 3.41 -6.08 -18.09
CA SER A 90 3.30 -7.43 -18.64
C SER A 90 3.48 -8.47 -17.51
N PRO A 91 3.27 -9.78 -17.74
CA PRO A 91 3.49 -10.82 -16.73
C PRO A 91 4.89 -10.77 -16.08
N ASN A 92 5.89 -10.35 -16.85
CA ASN A 92 7.30 -10.32 -16.43
C ASN A 92 7.82 -8.91 -16.15
N GLN A 93 7.01 -7.86 -16.32
CA GLN A 93 7.44 -6.47 -16.18
C GLN A 93 6.50 -5.69 -15.27
N VAL A 94 7.06 -5.25 -14.14
CA VAL A 94 6.36 -4.44 -13.13
C VAL A 94 7.21 -3.23 -12.74
N THR A 95 6.57 -2.12 -12.42
CA THR A 95 7.18 -0.93 -11.83
C THR A 95 6.65 -0.76 -10.41
N ILE A 96 7.55 -0.73 -9.43
CA ILE A 96 7.20 -0.49 -8.03
C ILE A 96 6.78 0.98 -7.88
N ILE A 97 5.63 1.22 -7.25
CA ILE A 97 5.13 2.58 -6.98
C ILE A 97 5.38 2.95 -5.51
N ALA A 98 4.97 2.09 -4.59
CA ALA A 98 5.11 2.32 -3.15
C ALA A 98 4.97 1.01 -2.37
N ASP A 99 5.59 0.97 -1.19
CA ASP A 99 5.39 -0.10 -0.21
C ASP A 99 4.67 0.46 1.01
N TYR A 100 3.88 -0.37 1.69
CA TYR A 100 3.08 -0.03 2.86
C TYR A 100 3.29 -1.06 3.96
N TYR A 101 3.59 -0.60 5.17
CA TYR A 101 3.66 -1.44 6.35
C TYR A 101 2.29 -1.48 7.02
N VAL A 102 1.75 -2.67 7.27
CA VAL A 102 0.61 -2.87 8.16
C VAL A 102 1.13 -3.46 9.47
N ILE A 103 1.22 -2.62 10.50
CA ILE A 103 1.76 -2.98 11.82
C ILE A 103 0.63 -2.96 12.85
N ALA A 104 0.30 -4.12 13.40
CA ALA A 104 -0.79 -4.30 14.35
C ALA A 104 -2.11 -3.64 13.89
N GLY A 105 -2.42 -3.75 12.60
CA GLY A 105 -3.59 -3.14 11.97
C GLY A 105 -3.42 -1.68 11.54
N THR A 106 -2.30 -1.01 11.82
CA THR A 106 -2.08 0.37 11.35
C THR A 106 -1.22 0.37 10.09
N VAL A 107 -1.71 1.04 9.05
CA VAL A 107 -1.07 1.17 7.74
C VAL A 107 -0.23 2.45 7.69
N TYR A 108 1.02 2.30 7.27
CA TYR A 108 1.97 3.39 7.04
C TYR A 108 2.56 3.25 5.64
N GLN A 109 2.76 4.36 4.94
CA GLN A 109 3.56 4.34 3.71
C GLN A 109 5.05 4.24 4.06
N ALA A 110 5.75 3.27 3.47
CA ALA A 110 7.18 3.14 3.63
C ALA A 110 7.88 4.34 2.95
N PRO A 111 8.90 4.94 3.58
CA PRO A 111 9.71 5.96 2.92
C PRO A 111 10.36 5.37 1.68
N ASP A 112 10.40 6.13 0.59
CA ASP A 112 11.13 5.66 -0.59
C ASP A 112 12.64 5.53 -0.23
N LEU A 113 13.28 4.45 -0.68
CA LEU A 113 14.66 4.13 -0.30
C LEU A 113 15.64 5.25 -0.70
N ALA A 114 15.34 6.00 -1.78
CA ALA A 114 16.16 7.12 -2.24
C ALA A 114 16.04 8.35 -1.33
N SER A 115 14.86 8.62 -0.77
CA SER A 115 14.57 9.68 0.18
C SER A 115 15.18 9.39 1.54
N VAL A 116 15.21 8.13 1.98
CA VAL A 116 15.96 7.74 3.19
C VAL A 116 17.45 8.03 3.02
N CYS A 117 18.04 7.66 1.88
CA CYS A 117 19.46 7.92 1.60
C CYS A 117 19.77 9.42 1.51
N ASN A 118 18.94 10.21 0.83
CA ASN A 118 19.15 11.65 0.68
C ASN A 118 18.96 12.43 1.99
N SER A 119 18.00 12.03 2.83
CA SER A 119 17.75 12.71 4.12
C SER A 119 18.92 12.63 5.10
N ARG A 120 19.70 11.54 5.07
CA ARG A 120 20.90 11.38 5.91
C ARG A 120 22.09 12.21 5.45
N LEU A 121 22.20 12.48 4.14
CA LEU A 121 23.26 13.35 3.60
C LEU A 121 23.01 14.83 3.90
N VAL A 122 21.74 15.25 4.00
CA VAL A 122 21.36 16.64 4.32
C VAL A 122 21.36 16.91 5.82
N SER A 123 21.32 15.87 6.66
CA SER A 123 21.39 15.99 8.13
C SER A 123 22.80 15.81 8.70
N SER A 124 23.84 15.89 7.85
CA SER A 124 25.26 15.85 8.26
C SER A 124 25.92 17.21 8.12
#